data_AF-A0A4W5NQ12-F1
#
_entry.id   AF-A0A4W5NQ12-F1
#
_cell.length_a   1.000
_cell.length_b   1.000
_cell.length_c   1.000
_cell.angle_alpha   90.00
_cell.angle_beta   90.00
_cell.angle_gamma   90.00
#
_symmetry.space_group_name_H-M   'P 1'
#
loop_
_entity.id
_entity.type
_entity.pdbx_description
1 polymer ?
#
loop_
_entity_poly.entity_id
_entity_poly.type
_entity_poly.pdbx_seq_one_letter_code
_entity_poly.pdbx_strand_id
1 'polypeptide(L)'
;ILPHYLTPPPPPLLPKVVDEYYRREQEIKNLEKELDDKGSALDTCRQNISEAKECWLNPLKQLVEQINEKFRSMQCAGEVDLHSENEEEYDTYGICIRVKFRSSTQLHELTAHHQSGGERSVSTMLYLMALQEFNRCPF
;
A
#
# COMPACT_ATOMS: atom_id res chain seq x y z
N ILE A 1 -21.74 44.40 67.29
CA ILE A 1 -20.85 43.95 66.20
C ILE A 1 -21.13 42.45 66.06
N LEU A 2 -21.64 42.02 64.90
CA LEU A 2 -22.31 40.73 64.68
C LEU A 2 -21.40 39.51 64.91
N PRO A 3 -21.96 38.35 65.31
CA PRO A 3 -21.20 37.14 65.59
C PRO A 3 -20.69 36.53 64.29
N HIS A 4 -19.39 36.18 64.28
CA HIS A 4 -18.77 35.36 63.25
C HIS A 4 -19.46 33.99 63.21
N TYR A 5 -20.33 33.77 62.23
CA TYR A 5 -20.82 32.45 61.90
C TYR A 5 -19.67 31.66 61.27
N LEU A 6 -19.06 30.78 62.07
CA LEU A 6 -18.21 29.71 61.58
C LEU A 6 -19.04 28.89 60.58
N THR A 7 -18.68 28.95 59.29
CA THR A 7 -19.21 28.02 58.30
C THR A 7 -18.89 26.61 58.78
N PRO A 8 -19.88 25.71 58.92
CA PRO A 8 -19.62 24.35 59.36
C PRO A 8 -18.62 23.68 58.42
N PRO A 9 -17.71 22.84 58.95
CA PRO A 9 -16.77 22.11 58.11
C PRO A 9 -17.55 21.31 57.05
N PRO A 10 -17.05 21.26 55.81
CA PRO A 10 -17.72 20.50 54.76
C PRO A 10 -17.92 19.06 55.25
N PRO A 11 -19.12 18.48 55.02
CA PRO A 11 -19.40 17.13 55.48
C PRO A 11 -18.35 16.16 54.91
N PRO A 12 -17.88 15.19 55.72
CA PRO A 12 -16.92 14.20 55.24
C PRO A 12 -17.51 13.45 54.04
N LEU A 13 -16.70 13.28 53.00
CA LEU A 13 -17.09 12.53 51.81
C LEU A 13 -17.57 11.13 52.25
N LEU A 14 -18.75 10.73 51.79
CA LEU A 14 -19.31 9.42 52.09
C LEU A 14 -18.31 8.32 51.65
N PRO A 15 -18.00 7.32 52.49
CA PRO A 15 -17.04 6.26 52.15
C PRO A 15 -17.32 5.60 50.79
N LYS A 16 -18.61 5.43 50.45
CA LYS A 16 -19.06 4.91 49.15
C LYS A 16 -18.61 5.76 47.95
N VAL A 17 -18.58 7.09 48.10
CA VAL A 17 -18.17 8.02 47.05
C VAL A 17 -16.66 7.94 46.83
N VAL A 18 -15.90 7.78 47.91
CA VAL A 18 -14.45 7.59 47.86
C VAL A 18 -14.09 6.24 47.22
N ASP A 19 -14.78 5.17 47.60
CA ASP A 19 -14.59 3.83 47.00
C ASP A 19 -14.94 3.82 45.49
N GLU A 20 -16.03 4.47 45.10
CA GLU A 20 -16.44 4.57 43.70
C GLU A 20 -15.43 5.39 42.86
N TYR A 21 -14.88 6.47 43.44
CA TYR A 21 -13.83 7.26 42.81
C TYR A 21 -12.59 6.40 42.51
N TYR A 22 -12.06 5.68 43.50
CA TYR A 22 -10.89 4.81 43.29
C TYR A 22 -11.16 3.70 42.29
N ARG A 23 -12.38 3.13 42.30
CA ARG A 23 -12.78 2.12 41.30
C ARG A 23 -12.72 2.69 39.89
N ARG A 24 -13.30 3.88 39.67
CA ARG A 24 -13.30 4.55 38.36
C ARG A 24 -11.89 4.97 37.94
N GLU A 25 -11.07 5.45 38.87
CA GLU A 25 -9.67 5.79 38.60
C GLU A 25 -8.88 4.57 38.09
N GLN A 26 -9.08 3.41 38.73
CA GLN A 26 -8.46 2.17 38.30
C GLN A 26 -8.98 1.70 36.94
N GLU A 27 -10.28 1.84 36.69
CA GLU A 27 -10.90 1.49 35.42
C GLU A 27 -10.37 2.35 34.27
N ILE A 28 -10.25 3.68 34.49
CA ILE A 28 -9.64 4.60 33.52
C ILE A 28 -8.20 4.18 33.22
N LYS A 29 -7.37 3.94 34.25
CA LYS A 29 -5.97 3.51 34.05
C LYS A 29 -5.87 2.20 33.26
N ASN A 30 -6.76 1.25 33.52
CA ASN A 30 -6.79 -0.01 32.78
C ASN A 30 -7.19 0.20 31.31
N LEU A 31 -8.19 1.04 31.05
CA LEU A 31 -8.64 1.36 29.69
C LEU A 31 -7.58 2.15 28.91
N GLU A 32 -6.90 3.10 29.55
CA GLU A 32 -5.78 3.85 28.96
C GLU A 32 -4.65 2.91 28.54
N LYS A 33 -4.31 1.95 29.41
CA LYS A 33 -3.31 0.92 29.08
C LYS A 33 -3.76 0.04 27.92
N GLU A 34 -5.01 -0.43 27.92
CA GLU A 34 -5.53 -1.26 26.83
C GLU A 34 -5.55 -0.51 25.50
N LEU A 35 -5.84 0.80 25.53
CA LEU A 35 -5.78 1.66 24.35
C LEU A 35 -4.36 1.78 23.81
N ASP A 36 -3.37 1.98 24.69
CA ASP A 36 -1.95 2.06 24.33
C ASP A 36 -1.42 0.75 23.74
N ASP A 37 -1.77 -0.38 24.37
CA ASP A 37 -1.42 -1.73 23.89
C ASP A 37 -2.03 -1.99 22.49
N LYS A 38 -3.30 -1.62 22.28
CA LYS A 38 -3.96 -1.73 20.97
C LYS A 38 -3.36 -0.79 19.93
N GLY A 39 -3.00 0.43 20.31
CA GLY A 39 -2.32 1.39 19.44
C GLY A 39 -1.00 0.83 18.93
N SER A 40 -0.17 0.33 19.86
CA SER A 40 1.12 -0.30 19.54
C SER A 40 0.96 -1.53 18.62
N ALA A 41 -0.06 -2.35 18.85
CA ALA A 41 -0.36 -3.50 18.00
C ALA A 41 -0.80 -3.10 16.58
N LEU A 42 -1.61 -2.04 16.45
CA LEU A 42 -2.03 -1.50 15.15
C LEU A 42 -0.83 -0.95 14.37
N ASP A 43 0.07 -0.22 15.02
CA ASP A 43 1.26 0.34 14.37
C ASP A 43 2.22 -0.76 13.92
N THR A 44 2.40 -1.80 14.75
CA THR A 44 3.17 -3.00 14.36
C THR A 44 2.54 -3.70 13.16
N CYS A 45 1.21 -3.85 13.14
CA CYS A 45 0.51 -4.47 12.01
C CYS A 45 0.69 -3.66 10.71
N ARG A 46 0.56 -2.33 10.79
CA ARG A 46 0.79 -1.42 9.65
C ARG A 46 2.21 -1.54 9.11
N GLN A 47 3.20 -1.59 10.01
CA GLN A 47 4.60 -1.77 9.63
C GLN A 47 4.81 -3.09 8.89
N ASN A 48 4.28 -4.20 9.41
CA ASN A 48 4.39 -5.51 8.78
C ASN A 48 3.74 -5.53 7.38
N ILE A 49 2.59 -4.87 7.22
CA ILE A 49 1.92 -4.75 5.91
C ILE A 49 2.80 -3.96 4.93
N SER A 50 3.39 -2.85 5.37
CA SER A 50 4.28 -2.03 4.55
C SER A 50 5.53 -2.80 4.12
N GLU A 51 6.16 -3.53 5.04
CA GLU A 51 7.35 -4.36 4.75
C GLU A 51 7.02 -5.48 3.77
N ALA A 52 5.88 -6.16 3.95
CA ALA A 52 5.43 -7.19 3.03
C ALA A 52 5.17 -6.61 1.62
N LYS A 53 4.55 -5.43 1.54
CA LYS A 53 4.33 -4.70 0.28
C LYS A 53 5.66 -4.42 -0.42
N GLU A 54 6.65 -3.87 0.28
CA GLU A 54 7.96 -3.56 -0.31
C GLU A 54 8.72 -4.82 -0.75
N CYS A 55 8.68 -5.87 0.06
CA CYS A 55 9.31 -7.16 -0.25
C CYS A 55 8.74 -7.80 -1.53
N TRP A 56 7.47 -7.54 -1.86
CA TRP A 56 6.84 -8.00 -3.09
C TRP A 56 7.05 -7.03 -4.25
N LEU A 57 6.81 -5.74 -4.03
CA LEU A 57 6.76 -4.72 -5.08
C LEU A 57 8.14 -4.41 -5.67
N ASN A 58 9.18 -4.39 -4.85
CA ASN A 58 10.53 -4.07 -5.33
C ASN A 58 11.07 -5.13 -6.30
N PRO A 59 11.02 -6.45 -5.98
CA PRO A 59 11.38 -7.48 -6.95
C PRO A 59 10.52 -7.46 -8.20
N LEU A 60 9.22 -7.19 -8.08
CA LEU A 60 8.33 -7.09 -9.23
C LEU A 60 8.73 -5.94 -10.16
N LYS A 61 8.97 -4.74 -9.62
CA LYS A 61 9.47 -3.58 -10.39
C LYS A 61 10.80 -3.89 -11.08
N GLN A 62 11.74 -4.53 -10.37
CA GLN A 62 13.02 -4.94 -10.95
C GLN A 62 12.88 -5.97 -12.07
N LEU A 63 11.94 -6.91 -11.95
CA LEU A 63 11.67 -7.89 -12.99
C LEU A 63 11.07 -7.21 -14.24
N VAL A 64 10.10 -6.33 -14.05
CA VAL A 64 9.47 -5.59 -15.16
C VAL A 64 10.49 -4.69 -15.87
N GLU A 65 11.37 -4.03 -15.13
CA GLU A 65 12.44 -3.21 -15.72
C GLU A 65 13.40 -4.06 -16.58
N GLN A 66 13.78 -5.24 -16.11
CA GLN A 66 14.61 -6.15 -16.90
C GLN A 66 13.89 -6.63 -18.18
N ILE A 67 12.59 -6.90 -18.09
CA ILE A 67 11.77 -7.24 -19.26
C ILE A 67 11.71 -6.06 -20.24
N ASN A 68 11.53 -4.84 -19.73
CA ASN A 68 11.49 -3.61 -20.53
C ASN A 68 12.79 -3.41 -21.31
N GLU A 69 13.95 -3.54 -20.66
CA GLU A 69 15.24 -3.41 -21.32
C GLU A 69 15.44 -4.44 -22.43
N LYS A 70 15.00 -5.68 -22.21
CA LYS A 70 15.02 -6.71 -23.26
C LYS A 70 14.07 -6.40 -24.39
N PHE A 71 12.85 -5.98 -24.10
CA PHE A 71 11.87 -5.58 -25.10
C PHE A 71 12.38 -4.44 -25.99
N ARG A 72 13.02 -3.42 -25.39
CA ARG A 72 13.64 -2.29 -26.10
C ARG A 72 14.82 -2.71 -26.98
N SER A 73 15.60 -3.70 -26.55
CA SER A 73 16.75 -4.20 -27.31
C SER A 73 16.36 -4.92 -28.60
N MET A 74 15.14 -5.46 -28.70
CA MET A 74 14.67 -6.26 -29.84
C MET A 74 14.10 -5.42 -31.00
N GLN A 75 14.63 -4.20 -31.21
CA GLN A 75 14.22 -3.25 -32.26
C GLN A 75 12.78 -2.75 -32.17
N CYS A 76 12.14 -2.92 -31.01
CA CYS A 76 10.85 -2.30 -30.73
C CYS A 76 11.07 -0.88 -30.22
N ALA A 77 10.50 0.09 -30.91
CA ALA A 77 10.31 1.41 -30.35
C ALA A 77 9.11 1.34 -29.39
N GLY A 78 9.33 0.78 -28.21
CA GLY A 78 8.28 0.48 -27.25
C GLY A 78 8.82 0.36 -25.82
N GLU A 79 7.92 0.31 -24.86
CA GLU A 79 8.22 0.18 -23.44
C GLU A 79 7.20 -0.73 -22.75
N VAL A 80 7.65 -1.39 -21.70
CA VAL A 80 6.86 -2.27 -20.84
C VAL A 80 6.99 -1.74 -19.42
N ASP A 81 5.86 -1.45 -18.79
CA ASP A 81 5.83 -0.88 -17.45
C ASP A 81 4.79 -1.56 -16.57
N LEU A 82 5.02 -1.50 -15.25
CA LEU A 82 4.07 -1.93 -14.24
C LEU A 82 3.08 -0.79 -14.00
N HIS A 83 1.81 -1.01 -14.35
CA HIS A 83 0.73 -0.05 -14.16
C HIS A 83 -0.12 -0.42 -12.95
N SER A 84 -0.56 0.57 -12.19
CA SER A 84 -1.55 0.46 -11.13
C SER A 84 -2.20 1.84 -10.94
N GLU A 85 -3.51 1.86 -10.69
CA GLU A 85 -4.24 3.10 -10.40
C GLU A 85 -4.03 3.54 -8.94
N ASN A 86 -3.89 2.57 -8.03
CA ASN A 86 -3.69 2.77 -6.61
C ASN A 86 -2.71 1.72 -6.08
N GLU A 87 -1.58 2.16 -5.51
CA GLU A 87 -0.54 1.25 -5.05
C GLU A 87 -0.97 0.34 -3.89
N GLU A 88 -2.10 0.62 -3.22
CA GLU A 88 -2.69 -0.22 -2.17
C GLU A 88 -3.66 -1.27 -2.70
N GLU A 89 -4.11 -1.15 -3.96
CA GLU A 89 -5.03 -2.09 -4.61
C GLU A 89 -4.23 -3.11 -5.43
N TYR A 90 -3.74 -4.14 -4.74
CA TYR A 90 -2.83 -5.16 -5.29
C TYR A 90 -3.37 -5.89 -6.54
N ASP A 91 -4.69 -6.01 -6.69
CA ASP A 91 -5.37 -6.63 -7.83
C ASP A 91 -5.45 -5.74 -9.07
N THR A 92 -5.19 -4.44 -8.93
CA THR A 92 -5.15 -3.48 -10.05
C THR A 92 -3.81 -3.44 -10.78
N TYR A 93 -2.78 -4.09 -10.23
CA TYR A 93 -1.47 -4.14 -10.87
C TYR A 93 -1.53 -4.93 -12.17
N GLY A 94 -1.10 -4.29 -13.26
CA GLY A 94 -1.09 -4.85 -14.60
C GLY A 94 0.18 -4.50 -15.37
N ILE A 95 0.46 -5.27 -16.42
CA ILE A 95 1.54 -4.95 -17.36
C ILE A 95 0.95 -4.08 -18.47
N CYS A 96 1.49 -2.88 -18.63
CA CYS A 96 1.14 -1.99 -19.73
C CYS A 96 2.26 -2.03 -20.78
N ILE A 97 1.90 -2.35 -22.01
CA ILE A 97 2.82 -2.38 -23.15
C ILE A 97 2.48 -1.20 -24.05
N ARG A 98 3.47 -0.34 -24.32
CA ARG A 98 3.33 0.79 -25.23
C ARG A 98 4.28 0.64 -26.41
N VAL A 99 3.80 0.94 -27.61
CA VAL A 99 4.55 0.73 -28.85
C VAL A 99 4.33 1.87 -29.83
N LYS A 100 5.35 2.17 -30.64
CA LYS A 100 5.25 3.04 -31.82
C LYS A 100 5.85 2.34 -33.04
N PHE A 101 5.13 2.39 -34.15
CA PHE A 101 5.54 1.78 -35.42
C PHE A 101 5.98 2.81 -36.46
N ARG A 102 5.70 4.10 -36.20
CA ARG A 102 6.10 5.21 -37.06
C ARG A 102 6.89 6.21 -36.24
N SER A 103 7.95 6.75 -36.83
CA SER A 103 8.82 7.73 -36.18
C SER A 103 8.08 9.01 -35.78
N SER A 104 7.01 9.35 -36.50
CA SER A 104 6.18 10.54 -36.29
C SER A 104 5.04 10.35 -35.27
N THR A 105 4.82 9.13 -34.77
CA THR A 105 3.74 8.84 -33.81
C THR A 105 4.29 8.70 -32.39
N GLN A 106 3.48 9.06 -31.40
CA GLN A 106 3.81 8.83 -30.00
C GLN A 106 3.69 7.34 -29.65
N LEU A 107 4.22 6.98 -28.48
CA LEU A 107 3.99 5.67 -27.88
C LEU A 107 2.50 5.56 -27.53
N HIS A 108 1.85 4.51 -28.03
CA HIS A 108 0.46 4.22 -27.68
C HIS A 108 0.39 2.88 -26.99
N GLU A 109 -0.48 2.80 -25.99
CA GLU A 109 -0.80 1.53 -25.35
C GLU A 109 -1.31 0.53 -26.38
N LEU A 110 -0.86 -0.71 -26.22
CA LEU A 110 -1.22 -1.83 -27.06
C LEU A 110 -2.70 -2.17 -26.85
N THR A 111 -3.54 -1.63 -27.71
CA THR A 111 -5.00 -1.75 -27.62
C THR A 111 -5.56 -2.28 -28.94
N ALA A 112 -6.81 -2.74 -28.93
CA ALA A 112 -7.47 -3.17 -30.16
C ALA A 112 -7.74 -2.02 -31.15
N HIS A 113 -7.68 -0.76 -30.70
CA HIS A 113 -8.16 0.40 -31.45
C HIS A 113 -7.06 1.21 -32.15
N HIS A 114 -5.81 1.14 -31.68
CA HIS A 114 -4.73 2.00 -32.17
C HIS A 114 -3.74 1.30 -33.11
N GLN A 115 -3.68 -0.04 -33.08
CA GLN A 115 -2.71 -0.83 -33.83
C GLN A 115 -3.40 -1.83 -34.76
N SER A 116 -2.78 -2.08 -35.92
CA SER A 116 -3.22 -3.14 -36.83
C SER A 116 -3.04 -4.53 -36.21
N GLY A 117 -3.74 -5.53 -36.76
CA GLY A 117 -3.61 -6.91 -36.27
C GLY A 117 -2.19 -7.46 -36.36
N GLY A 118 -1.43 -7.07 -37.40
CA GLY A 118 -0.02 -7.47 -37.56
C GLY A 118 0.89 -6.83 -36.51
N GLU A 119 0.76 -5.52 -36.31
CA GLU A 119 1.51 -4.76 -35.28
C GLU A 119 1.25 -5.32 -33.87
N ARG A 120 0.00 -5.68 -33.58
CA ARG A 120 -0.36 -6.33 -32.32
C ARG A 120 0.32 -7.67 -32.14
N SER A 121 0.22 -8.55 -33.14
CA SER A 121 0.85 -9.88 -33.09
C SER A 121 2.37 -9.79 -32.92
N VAL A 122 3.02 -8.85 -33.62
CA VAL A 122 4.47 -8.63 -33.50
C VAL A 122 4.82 -8.12 -32.10
N SER A 123 4.10 -7.12 -31.57
CA SER A 123 4.33 -6.58 -30.23
C SER A 123 4.18 -7.65 -29.15
N THR A 124 3.10 -8.44 -29.22
CA THR A 124 2.84 -9.53 -28.28
C THR A 124 3.96 -10.58 -28.36
N MET A 125 4.38 -10.96 -29.56
CA MET A 125 5.46 -11.94 -29.73
C MET A 125 6.78 -11.44 -29.14
N LEU A 126 7.14 -10.17 -29.38
CA LEU A 126 8.36 -9.57 -28.83
C LEU A 126 8.33 -9.50 -27.30
N TYR A 127 7.18 -9.20 -26.71
CA TYR A 127 7.00 -9.27 -25.26
C TYR A 127 7.20 -10.70 -24.73
N LEU A 128 6.63 -11.71 -25.40
CA LEU A 128 6.84 -13.12 -25.03
C LEU A 128 8.31 -13.55 -25.16
N MET A 129 9.01 -13.09 -26.21
CA MET A 129 10.45 -13.34 -26.36
C MET A 129 11.27 -12.70 -25.24
N ALA A 130 10.94 -11.46 -24.84
CA ALA A 130 11.58 -10.80 -23.70
C ALA A 130 11.35 -11.58 -22.40
N LEU A 131 10.14 -12.13 -22.19
CA LEU A 131 9.83 -12.95 -21.02
C LEU A 131 10.58 -14.28 -20.96
N GLN A 132 10.89 -14.89 -22.11
CA GLN A 132 11.57 -16.20 -22.15
C GLN A 132 12.97 -16.16 -21.51
N GLU A 133 13.66 -15.02 -21.54
CA GLU A 133 14.99 -14.89 -20.92
C GLU A 133 14.94 -14.96 -19.39
N PHE A 134 13.78 -14.66 -18.79
CA PHE A 134 13.56 -14.66 -17.34
C PHE A 134 12.82 -15.88 -16.83
N ASN A 135 12.17 -16.62 -17.72
CA ASN A 135 11.52 -17.89 -17.40
C ASN A 135 12.42 -19.04 -17.83
N ARG A 136 13.12 -19.67 -16.87
CA ARG A 136 13.75 -20.98 -17.11
C ARG A 136 12.67 -22.05 -17.20
N CYS A 137 11.91 -22.06 -18.28
CA CYS A 137 11.10 -23.21 -18.66
C CYS A 137 12.03 -24.18 -19.38
N PRO A 138 12.29 -25.39 -18.83
CA PRO A 138 13.26 -26.27 -19.45
C PRO A 138 12.78 -26.82 -20.80
N PHE A 139 11.46 -26.79 -21.10
CA PHE A 139 10.86 -27.17 -22.39
C PHE A 139 9.52 -26.47 -22.56
#